data_AF-A0A2E7U188-F1
#
_entry.id   AF-A0A2E7U188-F1
#
_cell.length_a   1.000
_cell.length_b   1.000
_cell.length_c   1.000
_cell.angle_alpha   90.00
_cell.angle_beta   90.00
_cell.angle_gamma   90.00
#
_symmetry.space_group_name_H-M   'P 1'
#
loop_
_entity.id
_entity.type
_entity.pdbx_description
1 polymer ?
#
loop_
_entity_poly.entity_id
_entity_poly.type
_entity_poly.pdbx_seq_one_letter_code
_entity_poly.pdbx_strand_id
1 'polypeptide(L)'
;MNRTECGWIRELIPDYAAGRLADSEKESADLHFKVCRECHDELDLVRLVFSSRATHPEGLADKIKAAVRSRRVSGRRQGWGLAAAAVAVLAIGLNMTLDRTGFANQPLTESEFEIESENLWLNDDGLIAGAPMLEGLSDEALTQLLEELTVATYGGAA
;
A
#
# COMPACT_ATOMS: atom_id res chain seq x y z
N MET A 1 -33.18 -12.94 7.17
CA MET A 1 -31.76 -12.55 7.09
C MET A 1 -30.98 -13.74 6.55
N ASN A 2 -30.26 -13.56 5.45
CA ASN A 2 -29.44 -14.62 4.85
C ASN A 2 -27.96 -14.31 5.10
N ARG A 3 -27.16 -15.33 5.46
CA ARG A 3 -25.70 -15.16 5.69
C ARG A 3 -24.97 -14.58 4.48
N THR A 4 -25.45 -14.88 3.27
CA THR A 4 -24.92 -14.33 2.01
C THR A 4 -25.20 -12.84 1.85
N GLU A 5 -26.39 -12.37 2.25
CA GLU A 5 -26.73 -10.93 2.25
C GLU A 5 -25.90 -10.18 3.28
N CYS A 6 -25.69 -10.75 4.48
CA CYS A 6 -24.82 -10.15 5.48
C CYS A 6 -23.39 -9.99 4.94
N GLY A 7 -22.84 -11.00 4.27
CA GLY A 7 -21.50 -10.93 3.68
C GLY A 7 -21.34 -9.73 2.74
N TRP A 8 -22.27 -9.56 1.79
CA TRP A 8 -22.23 -8.42 0.87
C TRP A 8 -22.42 -7.08 1.59
N ILE A 9 -23.34 -6.99 2.56
CA ILE A 9 -23.55 -5.76 3.33
C ILE A 9 -22.31 -5.37 4.14
N ARG A 10 -21.58 -6.33 4.70
CA ARG A 10 -20.37 -6.08 5.48
C ARG A 10 -19.28 -5.40 4.67
N GLU A 11 -19.13 -5.77 3.39
CA GLU A 11 -18.21 -5.09 2.47
C GLU A 11 -18.59 -3.62 2.23
N LEU A 12 -19.88 -3.27 2.33
CA LEU A 12 -20.36 -1.90 2.18
C LEU A 12 -20.20 -1.05 3.44
N ILE A 13 -20.06 -1.65 4.63
CA ILE A 13 -20.04 -0.92 5.92
C ILE A 13 -18.97 0.19 5.96
N PRO A 14 -17.70 -0.03 5.53
CA PRO A 14 -16.67 1.02 5.57
C PRO A 14 -16.99 2.22 4.68
N ASP A 15 -17.50 2.00 3.47
CA ASP A 15 -17.89 3.06 2.54
C ASP A 15 -19.18 3.75 2.97
N TYR A 16 -20.11 3.00 3.57
CA TYR A 16 -21.32 3.54 4.20
C TYR A 16 -20.94 4.50 5.32
N ALA A 17 -20.08 4.06 6.25
CA ALA A 17 -19.63 4.86 7.39
C ALA A 17 -18.84 6.10 6.95
N ALA A 18 -18.13 6.03 5.82
CA ALA A 18 -17.42 7.16 5.24
C ALA A 18 -18.30 8.09 4.39
N GLY A 19 -19.57 7.74 4.14
CA GLY A 19 -20.45 8.50 3.25
C GLY A 19 -20.02 8.48 1.77
N ARG A 20 -19.39 7.40 1.31
CA ARG A 20 -18.87 7.25 -0.06
C ARG A 20 -19.70 6.33 -0.97
N LEU A 21 -20.72 5.67 -0.45
CA LEU A 21 -21.57 4.78 -1.23
C LEU A 21 -22.45 5.53 -2.24
N ALA A 22 -22.79 4.85 -3.34
CA ALA A 22 -23.83 5.31 -4.25
C ALA A 22 -25.21 5.20 -3.58
N ASP A 23 -26.16 6.04 -4.01
CA ASP A 23 -27.49 6.12 -3.40
C ASP A 23 -28.23 4.77 -3.36
N SER A 24 -28.14 3.97 -4.44
CA SER A 24 -28.78 2.66 -4.53
C SER A 24 -28.22 1.62 -3.55
N GLU A 25 -26.91 1.66 -3.30
CA GLU A 25 -26.24 0.77 -2.34
C GLU A 25 -26.55 1.20 -0.92
N LYS A 26 -26.59 2.51 -0.69
CA LYS A 26 -26.97 3.09 0.60
C LYS A 26 -28.40 2.72 1.00
N GLU A 27 -29.36 2.83 0.09
CA GLU A 27 -30.75 2.41 0.35
C GLU A 27 -30.87 0.93 0.71
N SER A 28 -30.12 0.07 0.00
CA SER A 28 -30.07 -1.37 0.26
C SER A 28 -29.47 -1.67 1.64
N ALA A 29 -28.38 -0.98 1.99
CA ALA A 29 -27.73 -1.09 3.29
C ALA A 29 -28.63 -0.57 4.43
N ASP A 30 -29.30 0.57 4.24
CA ASP A 30 -30.26 1.15 5.20
C ASP A 30 -31.39 0.18 5.53
N LEU A 31 -31.93 -0.51 4.51
CA LEU A 31 -32.97 -1.52 4.72
C LEU A 31 -32.45 -2.69 5.54
N HIS A 32 -31.21 -3.14 5.28
CA HIS A 32 -30.62 -4.26 5.98
C HIS A 32 -30.29 -3.93 7.44
N PHE A 33 -29.69 -2.76 7.72
CA PHE A 33 -29.31 -2.33 9.08
C PHE A 33 -30.51 -2.19 10.02
N LYS A 34 -31.71 -1.88 9.51
CA LYS A 34 -32.95 -1.85 10.31
C LYS A 34 -33.37 -3.22 10.84
N VAL A 35 -32.93 -4.28 10.18
CA VAL A 35 -33.42 -5.64 10.40
C VAL A 35 -32.33 -6.49 11.05
N CYS A 36 -31.09 -6.41 10.58
CA CYS A 36 -29.97 -7.21 11.05
C CYS A 36 -29.15 -6.48 12.13
N ARG A 37 -29.27 -6.95 13.38
CA ARG A 37 -28.53 -6.39 14.53
C ARG A 37 -27.01 -6.56 14.38
N GLU A 38 -26.53 -7.70 13.92
CA GLU A 38 -25.08 -7.96 13.78
C GLU A 38 -24.41 -6.94 12.84
N CYS A 39 -25.01 -6.69 11.67
CA CYS A 39 -24.50 -5.69 10.73
C CYS A 39 -24.65 -4.26 11.25
N HIS A 40 -25.67 -3.97 12.07
CA HIS A 40 -25.82 -2.67 12.73
C HIS A 40 -24.73 -2.46 13.80
N ASP A 41 -24.47 -3.47 14.63
CA ASP A 41 -23.44 -3.42 15.69
C ASP A 41 -22.04 -3.24 15.05
N GLU A 42 -21.76 -3.90 13.92
CA GLU A 42 -20.52 -3.71 13.16
C GLU A 42 -20.41 -2.31 12.53
N LEU A 43 -21.51 -1.76 12.02
CA LEU A 43 -21.55 -0.37 11.55
C LEU A 43 -21.21 0.63 12.66
N ASP A 44 -21.74 0.41 13.86
CA ASP A 44 -21.44 1.28 15.01
C ASP A 44 -19.96 1.18 15.43
N LEU A 45 -19.38 -0.03 15.39
CA LEU A 45 -17.94 -0.22 15.61
C LEU A 45 -17.10 0.56 14.59
N VAL A 46 -17.41 0.44 13.29
CA VAL A 46 -16.66 1.13 12.24
C VAL A 46 -16.78 2.65 12.36
N ARG A 47 -17.97 3.16 12.72
CA ARG A 47 -18.17 4.59 13.01
C ARG A 47 -17.30 5.06 14.17
N LEU A 48 -17.20 4.27 15.24
CA LEU A 48 -16.33 4.57 16.38
C LEU A 48 -14.87 4.65 15.94
N VAL A 49 -14.39 3.67 15.17
CA VAL A 49 -13.01 3.64 14.63
C VAL A 49 -12.75 4.84 13.71
N PHE A 50 -13.72 5.29 12.92
CA PHE A 50 -13.53 6.47 12.08
C PHE A 50 -13.50 7.76 12.90
N SER A 51 -14.30 7.85 13.96
CA SER A 51 -14.34 9.01 14.86
C SER A 51 -13.04 9.19 15.66
N SER A 52 -12.29 8.11 15.91
CA SER A 52 -11.01 8.17 16.63
C SER A 52 -9.83 8.60 15.77
N ARG A 53 -10.02 8.73 14.45
CA ARG A 53 -8.95 9.13 13.53
C ARG A 53 -8.50 10.55 13.82
N ALA A 54 -7.18 10.73 13.90
CA ALA A 54 -6.59 12.06 14.00
C ALA A 54 -7.03 12.94 12.82
N THR A 55 -7.41 14.18 13.12
CA THR A 55 -7.69 15.16 12.07
C THR A 55 -6.39 15.45 11.32
N HIS A 56 -6.44 15.37 10.00
CA HIS A 56 -5.27 15.69 9.18
C HIS A 56 -4.90 17.18 9.34
N PRO A 57 -3.61 17.53 9.36
CA PRO A 57 -3.20 18.92 9.46
C PRO A 57 -3.68 19.73 8.26
N GLU A 58 -4.07 20.98 8.51
CA GLU A 58 -4.52 21.90 7.46
C GLU A 58 -3.46 22.05 6.35
N GLY A 59 -3.92 22.07 5.09
CA GLY A 59 -3.05 22.22 3.93
C GLY A 59 -2.24 20.97 3.54
N LEU A 60 -2.37 19.83 4.25
CA LEU A 60 -1.69 18.58 3.87
C LEU A 60 -2.06 18.13 2.45
N ALA A 61 -3.35 18.21 2.11
CA ALA A 61 -3.83 17.84 0.77
C ALA A 61 -3.16 18.66 -0.33
N ASP A 62 -2.96 19.96 -0.10
CA ASP A 62 -2.32 20.85 -1.07
C ASP A 62 -0.82 20.60 -1.17
N LYS A 63 -0.15 20.33 -0.04
CA LYS A 63 1.26 19.89 -0.03
C LYS A 63 1.46 18.60 -0.83
N ILE A 64 0.59 17.61 -0.64
CA ILE A 64 0.62 16.35 -1.41
C ILE A 64 0.39 16.63 -2.90
N LYS A 65 -0.64 17.40 -3.26
CA LYS A 65 -0.91 17.75 -4.67
C LYS A 65 0.26 18.48 -5.32
N ALA A 66 0.92 19.40 -4.60
CA ALA A 66 2.10 20.11 -5.07
C ALA A 66 3.28 19.15 -5.30
N ALA A 67 3.57 18.25 -4.35
CA ALA A 67 4.63 17.25 -4.47
C ALA A 67 4.39 16.25 -5.61
N VAL A 68 3.15 15.79 -5.80
CA VAL A 68 2.79 14.90 -6.91
C VAL A 68 2.97 15.62 -8.25
N ARG A 69 2.56 16.90 -8.33
CA ARG A 69 2.73 17.70 -9.55
C ARG A 69 4.19 17.94 -9.88
N SER A 70 5.04 18.29 -8.91
CA SER A 70 6.46 18.52 -9.14
C SER A 70 7.18 17.25 -9.63
N ARG A 71 6.86 16.08 -9.05
CA ARG A 71 7.40 14.78 -9.51
C ARG A 71 7.01 14.43 -10.95
N ARG A 72 5.76 14.70 -11.36
CA ARG A 72 5.33 14.46 -12.75
C ARG A 72 6.02 15.40 -13.74
N VAL A 73 6.31 16.63 -13.32
CA VAL A 73 6.98 17.63 -14.17
C VAL A 73 8.47 17.33 -14.30
N SER A 74 9.16 16.90 -13.23
CA SER A 74 10.58 16.53 -13.29
C SER A 74 10.83 15.22 -14.05
N GLY A 75 9.90 14.25 -13.99
CA GLY A 75 10.01 13.00 -14.75
C GLY A 75 9.92 13.14 -16.28
N ARG A 76 9.50 14.31 -16.80
CA ARG A 76 9.34 14.53 -18.25
C ARG A 76 10.51 15.29 -18.89
N ARG A 77 11.44 15.85 -18.11
CA ARG A 77 12.51 16.72 -18.64
C ARG A 77 13.86 16.50 -17.97
N GLN A 78 14.41 15.29 -17.96
CA GLN A 78 15.87 15.14 -17.81
C GLN A 78 16.36 13.75 -18.21
N GLY A 79 17.11 13.67 -19.30
CA GLY A 79 18.27 12.77 -19.35
C GLY A 79 18.30 11.66 -20.41
N TRP A 80 17.21 11.29 -21.08
CA TRP A 80 17.23 10.12 -21.99
C TRP A 80 17.29 10.47 -23.49
N GLY A 81 17.57 11.73 -23.83
CA GLY A 81 17.67 12.18 -25.22
C GLY A 81 18.99 11.83 -25.92
N LEU A 82 20.01 11.33 -25.21
CA LEU A 82 21.36 11.15 -25.80
C LEU A 82 21.98 9.76 -25.57
N ALA A 83 21.41 8.89 -24.74
CA ALA A 83 21.96 7.54 -24.49
C ALA A 83 21.32 6.41 -25.32
N ALA A 84 20.18 6.65 -25.98
CA ALA A 84 19.50 5.61 -26.77
C ALA A 84 20.22 5.24 -28.08
N ALA A 85 21.07 6.13 -28.62
CA ALA A 85 21.80 5.85 -29.85
C ALA A 85 22.90 4.78 -29.68
N ALA A 86 23.53 4.67 -28.50
CA ALA A 86 24.60 3.71 -28.27
C ALA A 86 24.10 2.25 -28.13
N VAL A 87 22.91 2.05 -27.55
CA VAL A 87 22.34 0.71 -27.33
C VAL A 87 21.86 0.08 -28.65
N ALA A 88 21.33 0.89 -29.59
CA ALA A 88 20.92 0.41 -30.90
C ALA A 88 22.10 -0.11 -31.75
N VAL A 89 23.28 0.52 -31.63
CA VAL A 89 24.50 0.06 -32.32
C VAL A 89 25.03 -1.25 -31.70
N LEU A 90 24.92 -1.44 -30.38
CA LEU A 90 25.34 -2.67 -29.72
C LEU A 90 24.45 -3.87 -30.07
N ALA A 91 23.13 -3.66 -30.21
CA ALA A 91 22.17 -4.73 -30.54
C ALA A 91 22.32 -5.27 -31.97
N ILE A 92 22.75 -4.44 -32.93
CA ILE A 92 23.02 -4.89 -34.30
C ILE A 92 24.37 -5.62 -34.37
N GLY A 93 25.38 -5.16 -33.61
CA GLY A 93 26.70 -5.81 -33.60
C GLY A 93 26.73 -7.20 -32.95
N LEU A 94 25.92 -7.42 -31.90
CA LEU A 94 25.94 -8.69 -31.15
C LEU A 94 25.17 -9.83 -31.86
N ASN A 95 24.18 -9.50 -32.68
CA ASN A 95 23.29 -10.48 -33.32
C ASN A 95 24.00 -11.26 -34.46
N MET A 96 25.07 -10.71 -35.03
CA MET A 96 25.87 -11.40 -36.06
C MET A 96 26.88 -12.41 -35.48
N THR A 97 27.19 -12.33 -34.18
CA THR A 97 28.17 -13.22 -33.52
C THR A 97 27.56 -14.39 -32.75
N LEU A 98 26.26 -14.34 -32.44
CA LEU A 98 25.57 -15.39 -31.67
C LEU A 98 24.96 -16.51 -32.51
N ASP A 99 24.86 -16.35 -33.83
CA ASP A 99 24.34 -17.39 -34.75
C ASP A 99 25.28 -18.63 -34.86
N ARG A 100 26.38 -18.65 -34.07
CA ARG A 100 27.38 -19.73 -34.05
C ARG A 100 27.49 -20.48 -32.72
N THR A 101 26.69 -20.14 -31.70
CA THR A 101 26.63 -20.92 -30.46
C THR A 101 25.19 -21.10 -30.02
N GLY A 102 24.56 -22.19 -30.46
CA GLY A 102 23.25 -22.61 -29.96
C GLY A 102 23.31 -22.87 -28.46
N PHE A 103 22.67 -21.99 -27.69
CA PHE A 103 22.35 -22.25 -26.29
C PHE A 103 20.83 -22.31 -26.17
N ALA A 104 20.38 -23.53 -25.87
CA ALA A 104 19.00 -23.91 -25.71
C ALA A 104 18.38 -23.23 -24.47
N ASN A 105 17.07 -22.99 -24.61
CA ASN A 105 16.09 -22.66 -23.58
C ASN A 105 16.50 -23.05 -22.15
N GLN A 106 16.72 -22.06 -21.29
CA GLN A 106 16.79 -22.23 -19.85
C GLN A 106 15.45 -21.76 -19.26
N PRO A 107 14.67 -22.61 -18.58
CA PRO A 107 13.43 -22.18 -17.96
C PRO A 107 13.75 -21.22 -16.80
N LEU A 108 13.00 -20.12 -16.76
CA LEU A 108 13.00 -19.20 -15.64
C LEU A 108 12.55 -19.98 -14.40
N THR A 109 13.49 -20.26 -13.49
CA THR A 109 13.18 -20.72 -12.15
C THR A 109 12.29 -19.67 -11.49
N GLU A 110 11.00 -19.99 -11.36
CA GLU A 110 10.08 -19.29 -10.46
C GLU A 110 10.72 -19.32 -9.07
N SER A 111 11.09 -18.14 -8.57
CA SER A 111 11.47 -18.00 -7.18
C SER A 111 10.18 -18.15 -6.39
N GLU A 112 9.90 -19.35 -5.90
CA GLU A 112 8.92 -19.60 -4.83
C GLU A 112 9.33 -18.78 -3.61
N PHE A 113 8.81 -17.57 -3.50
CA PHE A 113 8.59 -16.93 -2.22
C PHE A 113 7.09 -16.96 -2.00
N GLU A 114 6.62 -18.09 -1.49
CA GLU A 114 5.26 -18.27 -0.99
C GLU A 114 5.11 -17.35 0.22
N ILE A 115 4.67 -16.11 -0.01
CA ILE A 115 4.23 -15.24 1.08
C ILE A 115 2.90 -15.84 1.53
N GLU A 116 2.94 -16.65 2.57
CA GLU A 116 1.77 -17.11 3.30
C GLU A 116 1.08 -15.87 3.90
N SER A 117 0.23 -15.25 3.09
CA SER A 117 -0.43 -13.96 3.34
C SER A 117 -1.55 -14.04 4.39
N GLU A 118 -1.68 -15.16 5.09
CA GLU A 118 -2.88 -15.47 5.86
C GLU A 118 -2.88 -14.91 7.29
N ASN A 119 -1.74 -14.45 7.86
CA ASN A 119 -1.68 -14.12 9.29
C ASN A 119 -0.95 -12.83 9.69
N LEU A 120 -0.60 -11.95 8.73
CA LEU A 120 0.17 -10.73 9.07
C LEU A 120 -0.66 -9.56 9.65
N TRP A 121 -2.00 -9.66 9.65
CA TRP A 121 -2.87 -8.50 9.92
C TRP A 121 -3.86 -8.67 11.07
N LEU A 122 -3.97 -9.85 11.69
CA LEU A 122 -4.96 -10.11 12.74
C LEU A 122 -4.47 -11.18 13.72
N ASN A 123 -3.37 -10.92 14.45
CA ASN A 123 -3.23 -11.56 15.75
C ASN A 123 -3.99 -10.72 16.79
N ASP A 124 -4.63 -11.40 17.74
CA ASP A 124 -5.33 -10.85 18.91
C ASP A 124 -4.39 -10.16 19.92
N ASP A 125 -3.18 -9.75 19.51
CA ASP A 125 -2.16 -9.13 20.35
C ASP A 125 -2.19 -7.59 20.32
N GLY A 126 -3.12 -7.00 19.56
CA GLY A 126 -3.31 -5.54 19.52
C GLY A 126 -2.20 -4.78 18.80
N LEU A 127 -1.31 -5.48 18.09
CA LEU A 127 -0.23 -4.88 17.32
C LEU A 127 -0.76 -4.42 15.96
N ILE A 128 -1.08 -3.13 15.88
CA ILE A 128 -1.40 -2.46 14.62
C ILE A 128 -0.17 -2.53 13.71
N ALA A 129 -0.34 -2.93 12.45
CA ALA A 129 0.71 -2.89 11.44
C ALA A 129 1.41 -1.51 11.44
N GLY A 130 2.69 -1.50 11.82
CA GLY A 130 3.53 -0.30 11.91
C GLY A 130 3.79 0.23 13.32
N ALA A 131 3.20 -0.35 14.37
CA ALA A 131 3.63 -0.08 15.75
C ALA A 131 4.95 -0.84 16.02
N PRO A 132 6.07 -0.15 16.29
CA PRO A 132 7.31 -0.84 16.62
C PRO A 132 7.17 -1.54 17.97
N MET A 133 7.49 -2.84 18.04
CA MET A 133 7.62 -3.55 19.31
C MET A 133 8.89 -3.06 20.02
N LEU A 134 8.75 -2.04 20.88
CA LEU A 134 9.84 -1.49 21.68
C LEU A 134 10.02 -2.21 23.02
N GLU A 135 9.03 -3.01 23.41
CA GLU A 135 8.99 -3.70 24.69
C GLU A 135 9.94 -4.92 24.67
N GLY A 136 10.91 -4.96 25.59
CA GLY A 136 11.94 -6.00 25.65
C GLY A 136 13.27 -5.65 24.97
N LEU A 137 13.40 -4.46 24.36
CA LEU A 137 14.70 -3.93 23.95
C LEU A 137 15.47 -3.42 25.17
N SER A 138 16.78 -3.66 25.21
CA SER A 138 17.65 -2.99 26.18
C SER A 138 17.81 -1.52 25.81
N ASP A 139 18.18 -0.69 26.79
CA ASP A 139 18.38 0.74 26.57
C ASP A 139 19.42 1.01 25.48
N GLU A 140 20.45 0.17 25.36
CA GLU A 140 21.47 0.27 24.31
C GLU A 140 20.90 -0.01 22.91
N ALA A 141 20.06 -1.05 22.78
CA ALA A 141 19.40 -1.39 21.52
C ALA A 141 18.41 -0.29 21.09
N LEU A 142 17.70 0.31 22.07
CA LEU A 142 16.82 1.45 21.83
C LEU A 142 17.61 2.69 21.36
N THR A 143 18.77 2.94 21.97
CA THR A 143 19.64 4.07 21.62
C THR A 143 20.21 3.92 20.21
N GLN A 144 20.63 2.71 19.84
CA GLN A 144 21.12 2.41 18.48
C GLN A 144 20.02 2.61 17.42
N LEU A 145 18.81 2.14 17.69
CA LEU A 145 17.67 2.32 16.79
C LEU A 145 17.35 3.82 16.56
N LEU A 146 17.43 4.64 17.63
CA LEU A 146 17.24 6.09 17.55
C LEU A 146 18.32 6.77 16.70
N GLU A 147 19.57 6.33 16.80
CA GLU A 147 20.66 6.85 15.97
C GLU A 147 20.46 6.51 14.49
N GLU A 148 20.08 5.27 14.16
CA GLU A 148 19.81 4.85 12.78
C GLU A 148 18.66 5.66 12.13
N LEU A 149 17.55 5.85 12.85
CA LEU A 149 16.38 6.60 12.34
C LEU A 149 16.66 8.10 12.17
N THR A 150 17.43 8.70 13.08
CA THR A 150 17.81 10.11 12.98
C THR A 150 18.85 10.33 11.89
N VAL A 151 19.85 9.46 11.75
CA VAL A 151 20.86 9.54 10.69
C VAL A 151 20.23 9.36 9.30
N ALA A 152 19.27 8.42 9.14
CA ALA A 152 18.52 8.26 7.89
C ALA A 152 17.69 9.51 7.51
N THR A 153 17.27 10.31 8.49
CA THR A 153 16.56 11.59 8.29
C THR A 153 17.49 12.71 7.83
N TYR A 154 18.77 12.69 8.19
CA TYR A 154 19.75 13.72 7.81
C TYR A 154 20.62 13.37 6.59
N GLY A 155 20.64 12.12 6.14
CA GLY A 155 21.40 11.65 4.96
C GLY A 155 20.73 11.85 3.61
N GLY A 156 19.62 12.59 3.54
CA GLY A 156 18.80 12.80 2.35
C GLY A 156 19.02 14.14 1.64
N ALA A 157 20.24 14.62 1.51
CA ALA A 157 20.60 15.69 0.58
C ALA A 157 22.08 15.57 0.21
N ALA A 158 22.32 15.14 -1.03
CA ALA A 158 23.61 15.29 -1.71
C ALA A 158 23.88 16.77 -2.03
#